data_AF-A0A2V2ERP7-F1
#
_entry.id   AF-A0A2V2ERP7-F1
#
_cell.length_a   1.000
_cell.length_b   1.000
_cell.length_c   1.000
_cell.angle_alpha   90.00
_cell.angle_beta   90.00
_cell.angle_gamma   90.00
#
_symmetry.space_group_name_H-M   'P 1'
#
loop_
_entity.id
_entity.type
_entity.pdbx_description
1 polymer ?
#
loop_
_entity_poly.entity_id
_entity_poly.type
_entity_poly.pdbx_seq_one_letter_code
_entity_poly.pdbx_strand_id
1 'polypeptide(L)'
;MWHPYKWVDDLAEKSGWWVVPYVIFLRIFMWKFLHSLSDQEFYTVAIILLSAVFFWGATIFFKLYKDSFKYYKTLLYSFTVIYFIVSPIYVIYFLTYHPLLGSTISAAAFLILAYSYAAVKHFKEKEQG
;
A
#
# COMPACT_ATOMS: atom_id res chain seq x y z
N MET A 1 9.04 4.25 -31.80
CA MET A 1 7.73 3.56 -31.81
C MET A 1 7.28 3.35 -30.38
N TRP A 2 6.10 3.84 -30.00
CA TRP A 2 5.48 3.51 -28.71
C TRP A 2 5.14 2.02 -28.74
N HIS A 3 5.80 1.20 -27.92
CA HIS A 3 5.47 -0.22 -27.74
C HIS A 3 4.47 -0.31 -26.58
N PRO A 4 3.15 -0.40 -26.84
CA PRO A 4 2.12 -0.42 -25.79
C PRO A 4 2.22 -1.64 -24.86
N TYR A 5 3.01 -2.65 -25.25
CA TYR A 5 3.24 -3.89 -24.50
C TYR A 5 4.66 -4.04 -23.98
N LYS A 6 5.48 -2.97 -23.99
CA LYS A 6 6.85 -3.02 -23.46
C LYS A 6 6.90 -3.54 -22.02
N TRP A 7 5.86 -3.24 -21.22
CA TRP A 7 5.73 -3.76 -19.85
C TRP A 7 5.53 -5.28 -19.80
N VAL A 8 4.90 -5.89 -20.81
CA VAL A 8 4.73 -7.34 -20.92
C VAL A 8 6.05 -7.99 -21.26
N ASP A 9 6.78 -7.42 -22.21
CA ASP A 9 8.10 -7.90 -22.63
C ASP A 9 9.09 -7.82 -21.47
N ASP A 10 9.15 -6.68 -20.76
CA ASP A 10 9.99 -6.51 -19.57
C ASP A 10 9.63 -7.48 -18.43
N LEU A 11 8.34 -7.82 -18.27
CA LEU A 11 7.87 -8.79 -17.27
C LEU A 11 8.24 -10.22 -17.67
N ALA A 12 8.03 -10.58 -18.94
CA ALA A 12 8.36 -11.90 -19.47
C ALA A 12 9.85 -12.18 -19.37
N GLU A 13 10.69 -11.18 -19.64
CA GLU A 13 12.15 -11.28 -19.61
C GLU A 13 12.68 -11.38 -18.16
N LYS A 14 12.09 -10.66 -17.21
CA LYS A 14 12.55 -10.66 -15.80
C LYS A 14 11.96 -11.77 -14.93
N SER A 15 10.76 -12.23 -15.23
CA SER A 15 10.00 -13.15 -14.34
C SER A 15 9.51 -14.43 -15.02
N GLY A 16 9.74 -14.59 -16.33
CA GLY A 16 9.34 -15.75 -17.12
C GLY A 16 7.92 -15.63 -17.68
N TRP A 17 7.69 -16.28 -18.82
CA TRP A 17 6.40 -16.26 -19.55
C TRP A 17 5.22 -16.80 -18.75
N TRP A 18 5.44 -17.55 -17.67
CA TRP A 18 4.37 -18.06 -16.79
C TRP A 18 3.71 -16.97 -15.92
N VAL A 19 4.39 -15.83 -15.68
CA VAL A 19 3.83 -14.71 -14.88
C VAL A 19 2.88 -13.88 -15.74
N VAL A 20 3.11 -13.84 -17.05
CA VAL A 20 2.31 -13.03 -17.99
C VAL A 20 0.83 -13.43 -17.98
N PRO A 21 0.43 -14.72 -18.10
CA PRO A 21 -0.96 -15.14 -17.97
C PRO A 21 -1.57 -14.77 -16.62
N TYR A 22 -0.80 -14.91 -15.52
CA TYR A 22 -1.27 -14.58 -14.18
C TYR A 22 -1.59 -13.09 -14.04
N VAL A 23 -0.72 -12.22 -14.54
CA VAL A 23 -0.93 -10.76 -14.50
C VAL A 23 -2.11 -10.34 -15.38
N ILE A 24 -2.24 -10.92 -16.58
CA ILE A 24 -3.38 -10.65 -17.46
C ILE A 24 -4.69 -11.11 -16.81
N PHE A 25 -4.73 -12.32 -16.26
CA PHE A 25 -5.89 -12.86 -15.58
C PHE A 25 -6.26 -12.01 -14.36
N LEU A 26 -5.28 -11.66 -13.53
CA LEU A 26 -5.46 -10.78 -12.38
C LEU A 26 -6.03 -9.42 -12.82
N ARG A 27 -5.53 -8.84 -13.91
CA ARG A 27 -5.99 -7.54 -14.43
C ARG A 27 -7.45 -7.61 -14.89
N ILE A 28 -7.82 -8.65 -15.63
CA ILE A 28 -9.20 -8.86 -16.10
C ILE A 28 -10.14 -9.13 -14.92
N PHE A 29 -9.71 -9.96 -13.98
CA PHE A 29 -10.44 -10.26 -12.76
C PHE A 29 -10.66 -9.00 -11.93
N MET A 30 -9.60 -8.23 -11.67
CA MET A 30 -9.66 -6.96 -10.95
C MET A 30 -10.56 -5.95 -11.67
N TRP A 31 -10.48 -5.84 -13.00
CA TRP A 31 -11.35 -4.95 -13.76
C TRP A 31 -12.83 -5.32 -13.58
N LYS A 32 -13.17 -6.59 -13.78
CA LYS A 32 -14.54 -7.09 -13.63
C LYS A 32 -15.03 -6.97 -12.19
N PHE A 33 -14.19 -7.32 -11.23
CA PHE A 33 -14.49 -7.21 -9.81
C PHE A 33 -14.80 -5.75 -9.44
N LEU A 34 -13.92 -4.81 -9.79
CA LEU A 34 -14.13 -3.39 -9.51
C LEU A 34 -15.36 -2.82 -10.22
N HIS A 35 -15.66 -3.24 -11.46
CA HIS A 35 -16.87 -2.80 -12.17
C HIS A 35 -18.16 -3.42 -11.64
N SER A 36 -18.08 -4.53 -10.90
CA SER A 36 -19.25 -5.19 -10.32
C SER A 36 -19.65 -4.65 -8.95
N LEU A 37 -18.77 -3.87 -8.31
CA LEU A 37 -19.01 -3.30 -6.98
C LEU A 37 -19.89 -2.05 -7.09
N SER A 38 -20.84 -1.92 -6.17
CA SER A 38 -21.48 -0.64 -5.89
C SER A 38 -20.47 0.36 -5.31
N ASP A 39 -20.77 1.65 -5.38
CA ASP A 39 -19.91 2.71 -4.83
C ASP A 39 -19.56 2.44 -3.35
N GLN A 40 -20.54 2.01 -2.54
CA GLN A 40 -20.34 1.71 -1.13
C GLN A 40 -19.38 0.53 -0.91
N GLU A 41 -19.50 -0.52 -1.70
CA GLU A 41 -18.61 -1.68 -1.64
C GLU A 41 -17.20 -1.30 -2.10
N PHE A 42 -17.09 -0.47 -3.15
CA PHE A 42 -15.81 0.06 -3.62
C PHE A 42 -15.10 0.85 -2.51
N TYR A 43 -15.79 1.78 -1.83
CA TYR A 43 -15.20 2.53 -0.71
C TYR A 43 -14.82 1.63 0.46
N THR A 44 -15.61 0.58 0.73
CA THR A 44 -15.31 -0.42 1.75
C THR A 44 -14.01 -1.14 1.45
N VAL A 45 -13.88 -1.67 0.23
CA VAL A 45 -12.65 -2.33 -0.22
C VAL A 45 -11.47 -1.34 -0.18
N ALA A 46 -11.65 -0.11 -0.66
CA ALA A 46 -10.60 0.90 -0.68
C ALA A 46 -10.08 1.25 0.72
N ILE A 47 -10.97 1.53 1.67
CA ILE A 47 -10.60 1.88 3.05
C ILE A 47 -9.88 0.71 3.72
N ILE A 48 -10.40 -0.51 3.61
CA ILE A 48 -9.79 -1.70 4.22
C ILE A 48 -8.41 -1.98 3.60
N LEU A 49 -8.32 -1.98 2.26
CA LEU A 49 -7.10 -2.29 1.54
C LEU A 49 -6.01 -1.23 1.79
N LEU A 50 -6.34 0.06 1.68
CA LEU A 50 -5.40 1.14 1.94
C LEU A 50 -4.93 1.16 3.39
N SER A 51 -5.82 0.87 4.34
CA SER A 51 -5.44 0.68 5.74
C SER A 51 -4.43 -0.45 5.88
N ALA A 52 -4.74 -1.64 5.38
CA ALA A 52 -3.85 -2.80 5.47
C ALA A 52 -2.48 -2.50 4.83
N VAL A 53 -2.46 -1.93 3.62
CA VAL A 53 -1.21 -1.58 2.94
C VAL A 53 -0.43 -0.51 3.71
N PHE A 54 -1.10 0.48 4.31
CA PHE A 54 -0.46 1.48 5.16
C PHE A 54 0.25 0.84 6.36
N PHE A 55 -0.40 -0.13 7.03
CA PHE A 55 0.23 -0.85 8.15
C PHE A 55 1.53 -1.57 7.74
N TRP A 56 1.48 -2.30 6.62
CA TRP A 56 2.67 -2.97 6.07
C TRP A 56 3.74 -1.97 5.67
N GLY A 57 3.36 -0.89 4.98
CA GLY A 57 4.27 0.18 4.59
C GLY A 57 4.95 0.83 5.80
N ALA A 58 4.20 1.11 6.86
CA ALA A 58 4.72 1.73 8.08
C ALA A 58 5.68 0.79 8.79
N THR A 59 5.37 -0.51 8.84
CA THR A 59 6.26 -1.54 9.38
C THR A 59 7.58 -1.60 8.62
N ILE A 60 7.54 -1.55 7.28
CA ILE A 60 8.74 -1.51 6.43
C ILE A 60 9.52 -0.21 6.66
N PHE A 61 8.83 0.93 6.78
CA PHE A 61 9.44 2.21 7.08
C PHE A 61 10.17 2.18 8.43
N PHE A 62 9.55 1.67 9.49
CA PHE A 62 10.21 1.50 10.80
C PHE A 62 11.43 0.59 10.72
N LYS A 63 11.41 -0.46 9.90
CA LYS A 63 12.57 -1.34 9.70
C LYS A 63 13.77 -0.62 9.10
N LEU A 64 13.58 0.46 8.33
CA LEU A 64 14.71 1.27 7.87
C LEU A 64 15.50 1.87 9.04
N TYR A 65 14.86 2.13 10.17
CA TYR A 65 15.48 2.76 11.34
C TYR A 65 15.99 1.76 12.39
N LYS A 66 15.93 0.46 12.08
CA LYS A 66 16.33 -0.61 13.00
C LYS A 66 17.72 -0.39 13.62
N ASP A 67 18.67 0.06 12.81
CA ASP A 67 20.07 0.22 13.24
C ASP A 67 20.35 1.62 13.81
N SER A 68 19.48 2.59 13.53
CA SER A 68 19.64 3.99 13.96
C SER A 68 18.97 4.30 15.30
N PHE A 69 17.88 3.59 15.65
CA PHE A 69 17.11 3.85 16.87
C PHE A 69 17.20 2.70 17.88
N LYS A 70 17.77 2.99 19.06
CA LYS A 70 17.90 2.04 20.18
C LYS A 70 16.55 1.42 20.61
N TYR A 71 15.46 2.19 20.53
CA TYR A 71 14.13 1.78 20.96
C TYR A 71 13.20 1.37 19.80
N TYR A 72 13.74 1.02 18.62
CA TYR A 72 12.92 0.74 17.44
C TYR A 72 11.87 -0.36 17.68
N LYS A 73 12.22 -1.43 18.42
CA LYS A 73 11.30 -2.54 18.71
C LYS A 73 10.09 -2.04 19.49
N THR A 74 10.33 -1.27 20.55
CA THR A 74 9.27 -0.70 21.39
C THR A 74 8.37 0.20 20.56
N LEU A 75 8.93 1.08 19.73
CA LEU A 75 8.15 1.95 18.84
C LEU A 75 7.30 1.16 17.85
N LEU A 76 7.86 0.11 17.23
CA LEU A 76 7.12 -0.75 16.29
C LEU A 76 5.98 -1.49 16.99
N TYR A 77 6.21 -2.02 18.20
CA TYR A 77 5.17 -2.68 18.98
C TYR A 77 4.06 -1.71 19.40
N SER A 78 4.43 -0.53 19.93
CA SER A 78 3.47 0.51 20.30
C SER A 78 2.63 0.95 19.09
N PHE A 79 3.27 1.18 17.94
CA PHE A 79 2.57 1.48 16.69
C PHE A 79 1.59 0.36 16.32
N THR A 80 2.02 -0.90 16.39
CA THR A 80 1.18 -2.05 16.04
C THR A 80 -0.07 -2.12 16.93
N VAL A 81 0.10 -2.01 18.24
CA VAL A 81 -1.02 -2.06 19.19
C VAL A 81 -2.00 -0.90 18.95
N ILE A 82 -1.49 0.33 18.82
CA ILE A 82 -2.32 1.51 18.55
C ILE A 82 -3.06 1.32 17.22
N TYR A 83 -2.39 0.84 16.19
CA TYR A 83 -2.97 0.62 14.87
C TYR A 83 -4.14 -0.37 14.91
N PHE A 84 -3.99 -1.49 15.60
CA PHE A 84 -5.06 -2.49 15.74
C PHE A 84 -6.28 -2.01 16.52
N ILE A 85 -6.12 -1.01 17.40
CA ILE A 85 -7.24 -0.40 18.12
C ILE A 85 -7.90 0.70 17.27
N VAL A 86 -7.10 1.57 16.66
CA VAL A 86 -7.60 2.75 15.92
C VAL A 86 -8.17 2.37 14.56
N SER A 87 -7.57 1.40 13.87
CA SER A 87 -7.97 1.03 12.51
C SER A 87 -9.43 0.52 12.43
N PRO A 88 -9.91 -0.41 13.28
CA PRO A 88 -11.31 -0.82 13.26
C PRO A 88 -12.27 0.33 13.53
N ILE A 89 -11.95 1.21 14.49
CA ILE A 89 -12.78 2.39 14.82
C ILE A 89 -12.85 3.33 13.61
N TYR A 90 -11.70 3.60 12.99
CA TYR A 90 -11.59 4.41 11.78
C TYR A 90 -12.44 3.83 10.64
N VAL A 91 -12.30 2.52 10.37
CA VAL A 91 -13.03 1.84 9.30
C VAL A 91 -14.54 1.90 9.56
N ILE A 92 -15.01 1.54 10.75
CA ILE A 92 -16.44 1.54 11.08
C ILE A 92 -17.01 2.96 10.98
N TYR A 93 -16.32 3.95 11.54
CA TYR A 93 -16.77 5.34 11.51
C TYR A 93 -16.89 5.86 10.08
N PHE A 94 -15.84 5.73 9.26
CA PHE A 94 -15.86 6.29 7.92
C PHE A 94 -16.80 5.55 6.97
N LEU A 95 -16.96 4.23 7.12
CA LEU A 95 -17.93 3.49 6.30
C LEU A 95 -19.37 3.86 6.63
N THR A 96 -19.65 4.21 7.88
CA THR A 96 -21.00 4.57 8.33
C THR A 96 -21.36 6.01 7.95
N TYR A 97 -20.44 6.95 8.11
CA TYR A 97 -20.76 8.38 8.01
C TYR A 97 -20.23 9.05 6.74
N HIS A 98 -18.98 8.78 6.34
CA HIS A 98 -18.32 9.50 5.24
C HIS A 98 -17.31 8.62 4.45
N PRO A 99 -17.79 7.67 3.64
CA PRO A 99 -16.93 6.66 3.00
C PRO A 99 -15.95 7.27 1.98
N LEU A 100 -16.39 8.28 1.20
CA LEU A 100 -15.52 9.02 0.29
C LEU A 100 -14.38 9.73 1.04
N LEU A 101 -14.69 10.38 2.16
CA LEU A 101 -13.70 11.11 2.96
C LEU A 101 -12.70 10.15 3.62
N GLY A 102 -13.17 9.01 4.14
CA GLY A 102 -12.31 7.96 4.69
C GLY A 102 -11.35 7.38 3.64
N SER A 103 -11.85 7.06 2.44
CA SER A 103 -11.02 6.54 1.36
C SER A 103 -9.96 7.57 0.92
N THR A 104 -10.32 8.86 0.87
CA THR A 104 -9.41 9.95 0.53
C THR A 104 -8.31 10.13 1.58
N ILE A 105 -8.67 10.14 2.87
CA ILE A 105 -7.70 10.24 3.97
C ILE A 105 -6.74 9.05 3.94
N SER A 106 -7.26 7.84 3.74
CA SER A 106 -6.44 6.63 3.66
C SER A 106 -5.46 6.69 2.49
N ALA A 107 -5.91 7.18 1.33
CA ALA A 107 -5.06 7.37 0.16
C ALA A 107 -3.96 8.41 0.40
N ALA A 108 -4.32 9.55 0.99
CA ALA A 108 -3.35 10.61 1.33
C ALA A 108 -2.30 10.11 2.33
N ALA A 109 -2.71 9.40 3.37
CA ALA A 109 -1.80 8.81 4.37
C ALA A 109 -0.83 7.81 3.73
N PHE A 110 -1.32 6.94 2.85
CA PHE A 110 -0.49 6.01 2.10
C PHE A 110 0.53 6.73 1.21
N LEU A 111 0.11 7.76 0.47
CA LEU A 111 1.02 8.53 -0.38
C LEU A 111 2.11 9.22 0.44
N ILE A 112 1.74 9.90 1.54
CA ILE A 112 2.70 10.57 2.43
C ILE A 112 3.74 9.57 2.94
N LEU A 113 3.31 8.39 3.37
CA LEU A 113 4.20 7.33 3.82
C LEU A 113 5.13 6.83 2.69
N ALA A 114 4.60 6.61 1.50
CA ALA A 114 5.38 6.17 0.34
C ALA A 114 6.45 7.20 -0.07
N TYR A 115 6.08 8.48 -0.10
CA TYR A 115 7.02 9.58 -0.36
C TYR A 115 8.08 9.70 0.73
N SER A 116 7.67 9.57 2.01
CA SER A 116 8.60 9.62 3.14
C SER A 116 9.59 8.47 3.08
N TYR A 117 9.12 7.26 2.76
CA TYR A 117 9.98 6.08 2.56
C TYR A 117 10.99 6.30 1.43
N ALA A 118 10.54 6.79 0.27
CA ALA A 118 11.40 7.03 -0.88
C ALA A 118 12.48 8.08 -0.58
N ALA A 119 12.12 9.18 0.10
CA ALA A 119 13.06 10.21 0.50
C ALA A 119 14.13 9.67 1.46
N VAL A 120 13.72 8.99 2.53
CA VAL A 120 14.64 8.43 3.54
C VAL A 120 15.57 7.39 2.93
N LYS A 121 15.05 6.51 2.06
CA LYS A 121 15.86 5.50 1.38
C LYS A 121 16.96 6.15 0.53
N HIS A 122 16.61 7.17 -0.25
CA HIS A 122 17.57 7.89 -1.08
C HIS A 122 18.66 8.59 -0.26
N PHE A 123 18.34 9.16 0.91
CA PHE A 123 19.35 9.73 1.81
C PHE A 123 20.28 8.66 2.39
N LYS A 124 19.76 7.51 2.81
CA LYS A 124 20.58 6.41 3.35
C LYS A 124 21.51 5.82 2.30
N GLU A 125 21.07 5.68 1.05
CA GLU A 125 21.90 5.19 -0.04
C GLU A 125 23.07 6.16 -0.37
N LYS A 126 22.86 7.47 -0.19
CA LYS A 126 23.92 8.48 -0.36
C LYS A 126 24.94 8.52 0.78
N GLU A 127 24.58 8.16 2.00
CA GLU A 127 25.52 8.08 3.13
C GLU A 127 26.43 6.85 3.07
N GLN A 128 26.05 5.83 2.29
CA GLN A 128 26.77 4.54 2.21
C GLN A 128 27.70 4.41 0.99
N GLY A 129 27.71 5.38 0.07
CA GLY A 129 28.59 5.42 -1.12
C GLY A 129 29.60 6.54 -1.03
#